data_AF-A0A7Y5TQT4-F1
#
_entry.id   AF-A0A7Y5TQT4-F1
#
_cell.length_a   1.000
_cell.length_b   1.000
_cell.length_c   1.000
_cell.angle_alpha   90.00
_cell.angle_beta   90.00
_cell.angle_gamma   90.00
#
_symmetry.space_group_name_H-M   'P 1'
#
loop_
_entity.id
_entity.type
_entity.pdbx_description
1 polymer ?
#
loop_
_entity_poly.entity_id
_entity_poly.type
_entity_poly.pdbx_seq_one_letter_code
_entity_poly.pdbx_strand_id
1 'polypeptide(L)'
;AATSLPPGVPRASAPAAAAGGAPPARPPINPFLANDPNAKAKRLARALVSDIVAYFPQKKEEGLRDGTLKQLFREEIKKSYEEYVEQVGREFAETTTHFQDALNDVLAAGKKLF
;
A
#
# COMPACT_ATOMS: atom_id res chain seq x y z
N ALA A 1 25.70 8.15 59.92
CA ALA A 1 26.40 8.84 58.81
C ALA A 1 27.25 7.80 58.09
N ALA A 2 27.27 7.63 56.77
CA ALA A 2 26.75 8.41 55.66
C ALA A 2 26.55 7.49 54.42
N THR A 3 25.62 7.93 53.58
CA THR A 3 25.28 7.62 52.17
C THR A 3 26.43 7.19 51.23
N SER A 4 26.16 6.26 50.30
CA SER A 4 26.26 6.50 48.84
C SER A 4 26.09 5.22 47.98
N LEU A 5 25.22 5.34 46.97
CA LEU A 5 25.02 4.46 45.82
C LEU A 5 25.80 5.02 44.58
N PRO A 6 25.89 4.28 43.45
CA PRO A 6 27.07 4.09 42.59
C PRO A 6 27.00 4.95 41.30
N PRO A 7 27.84 4.75 40.23
CA PRO A 7 27.58 3.71 39.20
C PRO A 7 28.82 3.28 38.35
N GLY A 8 28.64 2.30 37.45
CA GLY A 8 29.49 2.19 36.26
C GLY A 8 29.63 0.78 35.65
N VAL A 9 28.69 0.38 34.80
CA VAL A 9 28.89 -0.77 33.89
C VAL A 9 29.52 -0.27 32.58
N PRO A 10 30.58 -0.90 32.04
CA PRO A 10 31.07 -0.56 30.72
C PRO A 10 30.26 -1.28 29.62
N ARG A 11 30.00 -0.54 28.55
CA ARG A 11 29.23 -0.88 27.35
C ARG A 11 30.18 -1.23 26.20
N ALA A 12 30.06 -2.42 25.59
CA ALA A 12 30.33 -2.77 24.18
C ALA A 12 30.11 -4.29 24.02
N SER A 13 29.47 -4.84 22.99
CA SER A 13 29.69 -4.62 21.56
C SER A 13 28.47 -5.10 20.75
N ALA A 14 28.16 -4.40 19.65
CA ALA A 14 27.26 -4.88 18.61
C ALA A 14 27.94 -5.98 17.75
N PRO A 15 27.15 -6.72 16.95
CA PRO A 15 27.48 -6.80 15.54
C PRO A 15 26.35 -6.23 14.67
N ALA A 16 26.78 -5.52 13.65
CA ALA A 16 25.99 -4.93 12.60
C ALA A 16 25.61 -5.96 11.53
N ALA A 17 24.46 -5.70 10.91
CA ALA A 17 24.12 -5.98 9.51
C ALA A 17 23.89 -7.45 9.08
N ALA A 18 22.60 -7.77 8.88
CA ALA A 18 22.18 -8.47 7.67
C ALA A 18 21.04 -7.66 7.05
N ALA A 19 21.34 -7.02 5.93
CA ALA A 19 20.40 -6.29 5.10
C ALA A 19 19.42 -7.26 4.43
N GLY A 20 18.13 -6.97 4.57
CA GLY A 20 17.05 -7.53 3.77
C GLY A 20 15.97 -6.47 3.66
N GLY A 21 16.11 -5.56 2.70
CA GLY A 21 15.12 -4.52 2.44
C GLY A 21 13.80 -5.11 1.93
N ALA A 22 12.74 -4.95 2.72
CA ALA A 22 11.34 -5.03 2.32
C ALA A 22 10.53 -4.08 3.25
N PRO A 23 9.49 -3.40 2.75
CA PRO A 23 9.12 -2.03 3.14
C PRO A 23 8.40 -1.95 4.51
N PRO A 24 8.45 -0.82 5.23
CA PRO A 24 7.58 -0.62 6.39
C PRO A 24 6.21 -0.11 5.92
N ALA A 25 5.26 -1.01 5.73
CA ALA A 25 3.86 -0.62 5.56
C ALA A 25 2.92 -1.75 6.03
N ARG A 26 2.54 -1.84 7.32
CA ARG A 26 1.34 -1.22 7.97
C ARG A 26 0.94 -2.11 9.18
N PRO A 27 0.02 -1.77 10.14
CA PRO A 27 -1.06 -0.73 10.16
C PRO A 27 -1.23 -0.01 11.55
N PRO A 28 -2.39 0.62 11.93
CA PRO A 28 -2.86 2.00 11.63
C PRO A 28 -3.23 2.83 12.90
N ILE A 29 -3.16 4.18 12.96
CA ILE A 29 -3.41 4.89 14.27
C ILE A 29 -4.34 6.11 14.33
N ASN A 30 -4.82 6.73 13.24
CA ASN A 30 -5.65 7.95 13.43
C ASN A 30 -7.10 7.78 12.95
N PRO A 31 -8.07 7.52 13.86
CA PRO A 31 -9.51 7.64 13.56
C PRO A 31 -9.92 9.06 13.17
N PHE A 32 -9.07 10.07 13.40
CA PHE A 32 -9.29 11.44 12.95
C PHE A 32 -8.97 11.66 11.45
N LEU A 33 -8.11 10.82 10.86
CA LEU A 33 -7.86 10.83 9.42
C LEU A 33 -8.98 10.13 8.62
N ALA A 34 -9.93 9.50 9.32
CA ALA A 34 -11.13 8.91 8.72
C ALA A 34 -12.07 9.96 8.11
N ASN A 35 -11.85 11.25 8.38
CA ASN A 35 -12.61 12.34 7.78
C ASN A 35 -11.97 12.92 6.51
N ASP A 36 -10.75 12.50 6.15
CA ASP A 36 -10.10 12.99 4.94
C ASP A 36 -10.67 12.26 3.71
N PRO A 37 -11.32 12.97 2.78
CA PRO A 37 -11.85 12.35 1.55
C PRO A 37 -10.73 11.66 0.76
N ASN A 38 -9.50 12.18 0.82
CA ASN A 38 -8.32 11.53 0.24
C ASN A 38 -8.01 10.16 0.87
N ALA A 39 -8.07 10.06 2.19
CA ALA A 39 -7.80 8.81 2.90
C ALA A 39 -8.89 7.77 2.63
N LYS A 40 -10.16 8.19 2.60
CA LYS A 40 -11.29 7.34 2.19
C LYS A 40 -11.11 6.83 0.77
N ALA A 41 -10.82 7.73 -0.17
CA ALA A 41 -10.62 7.40 -1.57
C ALA A 41 -9.43 6.42 -1.76
N LYS A 42 -8.31 6.65 -1.07
CA LYS A 42 -7.17 5.71 -1.09
C LYS A 42 -7.53 4.33 -0.55
N ARG A 43 -8.34 4.27 0.51
CA ARG A 43 -8.79 3.00 1.09
C ARG A 43 -9.75 2.28 0.15
N LEU A 44 -10.69 2.99 -0.47
CA LEU A 44 -11.63 2.45 -1.44
C LEU A 44 -10.89 1.87 -2.65
N ALA A 45 -9.98 2.65 -3.24
CA ALA A 45 -9.13 2.21 -4.35
C ALA A 45 -8.37 0.92 -4.02
N ARG A 46 -7.73 0.85 -2.84
CA ARG A 46 -7.05 -0.37 -2.41
C ARG A 46 -7.98 -1.56 -2.24
N ALA A 47 -9.17 -1.35 -1.67
CA ALA A 47 -10.14 -2.43 -1.50
C ALA A 47 -10.58 -2.99 -2.86
N LEU A 48 -10.92 -2.12 -3.81
CA LEU A 48 -11.33 -2.50 -5.17
C LEU A 48 -10.21 -3.24 -5.92
N VAL A 49 -8.99 -2.70 -5.92
CA VAL A 49 -7.85 -3.37 -6.57
C VAL A 49 -7.50 -4.70 -5.87
N SER A 50 -7.63 -4.77 -4.55
CA SER A 50 -7.41 -6.01 -3.81
C SER A 50 -8.46 -7.07 -4.15
N ASP A 51 -9.70 -6.68 -4.39
CA ASP A 51 -10.78 -7.58 -4.81
C ASP A 51 -10.47 -8.20 -6.19
N ILE A 52 -10.06 -7.36 -7.14
CA ILE A 52 -9.60 -7.81 -8.47
C ILE A 52 -8.47 -8.86 -8.36
N VAL A 53 -7.48 -8.61 -7.52
CA VAL A 53 -6.35 -9.54 -7.33
C VAL A 53 -6.79 -10.83 -6.64
N ALA A 54 -7.68 -10.75 -5.66
CA ALA A 54 -8.24 -11.91 -4.97
C ALA A 54 -9.06 -12.78 -5.92
N TYR A 55 -9.75 -12.17 -6.90
CA TYR A 55 -10.57 -12.88 -7.87
C TYR A 55 -9.75 -13.48 -9.03
N PHE A 56 -8.69 -12.82 -9.47
CA PHE A 56 -7.84 -13.29 -10.58
C PHE A 56 -6.35 -13.47 -10.21
N PRO A 57 -6.03 -14.35 -9.23
CA PRO A 57 -4.64 -14.55 -8.82
C PRO A 57 -3.78 -15.13 -9.96
N GLN A 58 -4.35 -16.00 -10.80
CA GLN A 58 -3.65 -16.58 -11.95
C GLN A 58 -3.30 -15.52 -13.00
N LYS A 59 -4.24 -14.62 -13.35
CA LYS A 59 -3.97 -13.53 -14.31
C LYS A 59 -2.93 -12.56 -13.78
N LYS A 60 -2.88 -12.33 -12.46
CA LYS A 60 -1.83 -11.49 -11.84
C LYS A 60 -0.45 -12.11 -12.06
N GLU A 61 -0.32 -13.40 -11.81
CA GLU A 61 0.96 -14.08 -11.94
C GLU A 61 1.43 -14.13 -13.40
N GLU A 62 0.52 -14.43 -14.34
CA GLU A 62 0.77 -14.35 -15.78
C GLU A 62 1.18 -12.92 -16.19
N GLY A 63 0.39 -11.92 -15.83
CA GLY A 63 0.69 -10.53 -16.17
C GLY A 63 2.00 -10.03 -15.57
N LEU A 64 2.43 -10.55 -14.41
CA LEU A 64 3.73 -10.25 -13.80
C LEU A 64 4.88 -10.88 -14.57
N ARG A 65 4.68 -12.06 -15.14
CA ARG A 65 5.68 -12.77 -15.95
C ARG A 65 5.80 -12.18 -17.35
N ASP A 66 4.69 -11.93 -18.02
CA ASP A 66 4.65 -11.40 -19.38
C ASP A 66 4.73 -9.87 -19.44
N GLY A 67 4.62 -9.18 -18.29
CA GLY A 67 4.55 -7.72 -18.23
C GLY A 67 3.23 -7.14 -18.79
N THR A 68 2.23 -7.98 -19.02
CA THR A 68 0.93 -7.64 -19.62
C THR A 68 -0.17 -7.35 -18.59
N LEU A 69 0.17 -7.23 -17.30
CA LEU A 69 -0.74 -6.86 -16.19
C LEU A 69 -1.73 -5.75 -16.57
N LYS A 70 -1.22 -4.66 -17.16
CA LYS A 70 -2.02 -3.50 -17.60
C LYS A 70 -3.14 -3.87 -18.57
N GLN A 71 -2.89 -4.84 -19.44
CA GLN A 71 -3.81 -5.24 -20.50
C GLN A 71 -4.76 -6.34 -20.02
N LEU A 72 -4.24 -7.34 -19.29
CA LEU A 72 -5.01 -8.42 -18.67
C LEU A 72 -6.08 -7.90 -17.69
N PHE A 73 -5.74 -6.86 -16.94
CA PHE A 73 -6.63 -6.27 -15.95
C PHE A 73 -7.34 -5.01 -16.43
N ARG A 74 -7.14 -4.58 -17.68
CA ARG A 74 -7.73 -3.33 -18.20
C ARG A 74 -9.24 -3.26 -17.99
N GLU A 75 -9.95 -4.36 -18.28
CA GLU A 75 -11.40 -4.42 -18.16
C GLU A 75 -11.86 -4.32 -16.70
N GLU A 76 -11.20 -5.06 -15.81
CA GLU A 76 -11.51 -5.06 -14.38
C GLU A 76 -11.15 -3.72 -13.73
N ILE A 77 -9.99 -3.16 -14.08
CA ILE A 77 -9.56 -1.82 -13.68
C ILE A 77 -10.61 -0.79 -14.11
N LYS A 78 -11.14 -0.89 -15.34
CA LYS A 78 -12.18 0.04 -15.82
C LYS A 78 -13.46 -0.09 -15.00
N LYS A 79 -13.95 -1.31 -14.76
CA LYS A 79 -15.14 -1.54 -13.92
C LYS A 79 -14.96 -0.99 -12.50
N SER A 80 -13.85 -1.35 -11.85
CA SER A 80 -13.52 -0.86 -10.51
C SER A 80 -13.28 0.65 -10.48
N TYR A 81 -12.79 1.25 -11.57
CA TYR A 81 -12.64 2.70 -11.67
C TYR A 81 -14.00 3.41 -11.81
N GLU A 82 -14.94 2.86 -12.57
CA GLU A 82 -16.32 3.38 -12.63
C GLU A 82 -16.98 3.35 -11.24
N GLU A 83 -16.93 2.22 -10.54
CA GLU A 83 -17.43 2.09 -9.17
C GLU A 83 -16.74 3.07 -8.21
N TYR A 84 -15.42 3.23 -8.35
CA TYR A 84 -14.64 4.19 -7.58
C TYR A 84 -15.14 5.62 -7.82
N VAL A 85 -15.29 6.02 -9.09
CA VAL A 85 -15.81 7.31 -9.52
C VAL A 85 -17.22 7.56 -9.00
N GLU A 86 -18.09 6.55 -9.01
CA GLU A 86 -19.45 6.66 -8.47
C GLU A 86 -19.45 6.90 -6.96
N GLN A 87 -18.52 6.29 -6.21
CA GLN A 87 -18.43 6.46 -4.76
C GLN A 87 -17.69 7.72 -4.30
N VAL A 88 -16.59 8.11 -4.97
CA VAL A 88 -15.79 9.30 -4.57
C VAL A 88 -16.18 10.57 -5.33
N GLY A 89 -16.92 10.43 -6.44
CA GLY A 89 -17.22 11.50 -7.37
C GLY A 89 -16.16 11.64 -8.46
N ARG A 90 -16.62 11.91 -9.69
CA ARG A 90 -15.76 12.04 -10.88
C ARG A 90 -14.65 13.07 -10.71
N GLU A 91 -14.97 14.26 -10.19
CA GLU A 91 -13.97 15.30 -9.95
C GLU A 91 -12.85 14.79 -9.02
N PHE A 92 -13.19 14.05 -7.96
CA PHE A 92 -12.19 13.55 -7.03
C PHE A 92 -11.32 12.46 -7.66
N ALA A 93 -11.92 11.56 -8.42
CA ALA A 93 -11.21 10.49 -9.11
C ALA A 93 -10.30 11.00 -10.23
N GLU A 94 -10.71 12.04 -10.97
CA GLU A 94 -9.90 12.66 -12.03
C GLU A 94 -8.75 13.50 -11.46
N THR A 95 -8.97 14.13 -10.30
CA THR A 95 -7.96 15.01 -9.68
C THR A 95 -6.94 14.25 -8.83
N THR A 96 -7.22 12.99 -8.45
CA THR A 96 -6.34 12.21 -7.57
C THR A 96 -5.81 10.94 -8.22
N THR A 97 -4.57 10.58 -7.91
CA THR A 97 -3.92 9.36 -8.43
C THR A 97 -4.05 8.17 -7.47
N HIS A 98 -4.98 8.23 -6.49
CA HIS A 98 -5.12 7.19 -5.46
C HIS A 98 -5.42 5.81 -6.05
N PHE A 99 -6.24 5.78 -7.10
CA PHE A 99 -6.56 4.53 -7.80
C PHE A 99 -5.32 3.95 -8.51
N GLN A 100 -4.56 4.80 -9.20
CA GLN A 100 -3.30 4.42 -9.84
C GLN A 100 -2.25 3.94 -8.83
N ASP A 101 -2.12 4.61 -7.67
CA ASP A 101 -1.24 4.21 -6.57
C ASP A 101 -1.64 2.84 -6.01
N ALA A 102 -2.94 2.57 -5.87
CA ALA A 102 -3.44 1.28 -5.44
C ALA A 102 -3.14 0.16 -6.44
N LEU A 103 -3.25 0.42 -7.75
CA LEU A 103 -2.84 -0.52 -8.80
C LEU A 103 -1.34 -0.83 -8.71
N ASN A 104 -0.52 0.19 -8.53
CA ASN A 104 0.92 0.01 -8.38
C ASN A 104 1.28 -0.78 -7.10
N ASP A 105 0.61 -0.51 -5.97
CA ASP A 105 0.88 -1.17 -4.69
C ASP A 105 0.38 -2.63 -4.67
N VAL A 106 -0.85 -2.88 -5.13
CA VAL A 106 -1.54 -4.17 -4.94
C VAL A 106 -1.43 -5.08 -6.16
N LEU A 107 -1.70 -4.54 -7.35
CA LEU A 107 -1.72 -5.29 -8.60
C LEU A 107 -0.30 -5.54 -9.12
N ALA A 108 0.52 -4.49 -9.14
CA ALA A 108 1.92 -4.56 -9.57
C ALA A 108 2.90 -4.98 -8.44
N ALA A 109 2.38 -5.42 -7.29
CA ALA A 109 3.16 -5.84 -6.12
C ALA A 109 4.22 -4.80 -5.67
N GLY A 110 3.86 -3.52 -5.69
CA GLY A 110 4.72 -2.40 -5.33
C GLY A 110 5.55 -1.82 -6.47
N LYS A 111 5.44 -2.34 -7.70
CA LYS A 111 6.11 -1.78 -8.88
C LYS A 111 5.28 -0.67 -9.51
N LYS A 112 5.90 0.45 -9.88
CA LYS A 112 5.26 1.50 -10.68
C LYS A 112 5.13 1.07 -12.15
N LEU A 113 4.13 0.24 -12.43
CA LEU A 113 3.80 -0.21 -13.79
C LEU A 113 2.65 0.62 -14.41
N PHE A 114 1.85 1.28 -13.56
CA PHE A 114 0.68 2.06 -13.92
C PHE A 114 0.98 3.54 -14.00
#